data_AF-A0A0Q4JKX7-F1
#
_entry.id   AF-A0A0Q4JKX7-F1
#
_cell.length_a   1.000
_cell.length_b   1.000
_cell.length_c   1.000
_cell.angle_alpha   90.00
_cell.angle_beta   90.00
_cell.angle_gamma   90.00
#
_symmetry.space_group_name_H-M   'P 1'
#
loop_
_entity.id
_entity.type
_entity.pdbx_description
1 polymer ?
#
loop_
_entity_poly.entity_id
_entity_poly.type
_entity_poly.pdbx_seq_one_letter_code
_entity_poly.pdbx_strand_id
1 'polypeptide(L)' 'MHSILQRISRHLQETGTPETLFGRRAAGDPRLVGDLRNGRQPRAPLIARIEAYIAGQERSE' A
#
# COMPACT_ATOMS: atom_id res chain seq x y z
N MET A 1 -15.88 1.11 -7.37
CA MET A 1 -15.29 0.11 -6.45
C MET A 1 -13.77 0.20 -6.58
N HIS A 2 -13.11 1.13 -5.87
CA HIS A 2 -11.66 1.27 -5.98
C HIS A 2 -10.97 0.20 -5.13
N SER A 3 -10.30 -0.76 -5.77
CA SER A 3 -9.50 -1.78 -5.07
C SER A 3 -8.34 -1.13 -4.31
N ILE A 4 -7.91 -1.75 -3.20
CA ILE A 4 -6.77 -1.27 -2.39
C ILE A 4 -5.50 -1.05 -3.24
N LEU A 5 -5.35 -1.87 -4.27
CA LEU A 5 -4.27 -1.84 -5.24
C LEU A 5 -4.22 -0.51 -6.02
N GLN A 6 -5.38 0.06 -6.36
CA GLN A 6 -5.42 1.37 -7.01
C GLN A 6 -5.03 2.51 -6.07
N ARG A 7 -5.45 2.45 -4.80
CA ARG A 7 -5.01 3.43 -3.80
C ARG A 7 -3.50 3.38 -3.59
N ILE A 8 -2.94 2.17 -3.47
CA ILE A 8 -1.48 1.99 -3.39
C ILE A 8 -0.82 2.57 -4.64
N SER A 9 -1.26 2.18 -5.84
CA SER A 9 -0.64 2.65 -7.08
C SER A 9 -0.69 4.18 -7.24
N ARG A 10 -1.79 4.82 -6.82
CA ARG A 10 -1.89 6.28 -6.81
C ARG A 10 -0.91 6.90 -5.83
N HIS A 11 -0.87 6.40 -4.60
CA HIS A 11 0.06 6.88 -3.57
C HIS A 11 1.54 6.74 -3.99
N LEU A 12 1.91 5.63 -4.63
CA LEU A 12 3.26 5.43 -5.17
C LEU A 12 3.60 6.44 -6.27
N GLN A 13 2.63 6.78 -7.12
CA GLN A 13 2.84 7.80 -8.17
C GLN A 13 2.92 9.22 -7.60
N GLU A 14 2.08 9.56 -6.61
CA GLU A 14 2.07 10.90 -6.02
C GLU A 14 3.32 11.15 -5.16
N THR A 15 3.74 10.16 -4.37
CA THR A 15 4.92 10.29 -3.49
C THR A 15 6.24 9.91 -4.15
N GLY A 16 6.21 9.24 -5.31
CA GLY A 16 7.40 8.64 -5.92
C GLY A 16 8.02 7.50 -5.10
N THR A 17 7.32 7.00 -4.07
CA THR A 17 7.82 5.95 -3.18
C THR A 17 7.95 4.62 -3.93
N PRO A 18 9.09 3.91 -3.83
CA PRO A 18 9.21 2.58 -4.43
C PRO A 18 8.33 1.55 -3.70
N GLU A 19 7.76 0.61 -4.47
CA GLU A 19 6.80 -0.41 -4.00
C GLU A 19 7.33 -1.22 -2.79
N THR A 20 8.63 -1.53 -2.82
CA THR A 20 9.35 -2.27 -1.78
C THR A 20 9.47 -1.48 -0.49
N LEU A 21 9.71 -0.17 -0.57
CA LEU A 21 9.76 0.72 0.59
C LEU A 21 8.38 0.90 1.19
N PHE A 22 7.36 1.08 0.34
CA PHE A 22 5.97 1.14 0.78
C PHE A 22 5.57 -0.12 1.54
N GLY A 23 5.80 -1.30 0.97
CA GLY A 23 5.47 -2.56 1.62
C GLY A 23 6.17 -2.72 2.98
N ARG A 24 7.46 -2.35 3.05
CA ARG A 24 8.24 -2.35 4.28
C ARG A 24 7.69 -1.39 5.33
N ARG A 25 7.23 -0.20 4.95
CA ARG A 25 6.69 0.80 5.89
C ARG A 25 5.24 0.52 6.30
N ALA A 26 4.41 0.06 5.37
CA ALA A 26 2.98 -0.20 5.61
C ALA A 26 2.72 -1.51 6.36
N ALA A 27 3.47 -2.58 6.03
CA ALA A 27 3.23 -3.91 6.58
C ALA A 27 4.50 -4.64 7.06
N GLY A 28 5.69 -4.06 6.90
CA GLY A 28 6.95 -4.74 7.19
C GLY A 28 7.43 -5.69 6.08
N ASP A 29 6.72 -5.76 4.96
CA ASP A 29 6.95 -6.74 3.90
C ASP A 29 7.22 -6.04 2.56
N PRO A 30 8.45 -6.09 2.00
CA PRO A 30 8.76 -5.42 0.74
C PRO A 30 8.12 -6.07 -0.50
N ARG A 31 7.59 -7.30 -0.38
CA ARG A 31 6.91 -8.01 -1.49
C ARG A 31 5.41 -7.74 -1.51
N LEU A 32 4.87 -7.06 -0.51
CA LEU A 32 3.45 -6.76 -0.35
C LEU A 32 2.77 -6.31 -1.65
N VAL A 33 3.30 -5.26 -2.29
CA VAL A 33 2.68 -4.69 -3.51
C VAL A 33 2.77 -5.68 -4.67
N GLY A 34 3.91 -6.34 -4.84
CA GLY A 34 4.11 -7.34 -5.89
C GLY A 34 3.18 -8.55 -5.72
N ASP A 35 3.00 -9.02 -4.49
CA ASP A 35 2.05 -10.09 -4.18
C ASP A 35 0.60 -9.68 -4.48
N LEU A 36 0.20 -8.46 -4.07
CA LEU A 36 -1.14 -7.93 -4.35
C LEU A 36 -1.36 -7.85 -5.87
N ARG A 37 -0.36 -7.41 -6.64
CA ARG A 37 -0.39 -7.36 -8.12
C ARG A 37 -0.50 -8.75 -8.74
N ASN A 38 0.13 -9.76 -8.13
CA ASN A 38 0.02 -11.16 -8.53
C ASN A 38 -1.31 -11.83 -8.11
N GLY A 39 -2.25 -11.08 -7.52
CA GLY A 39 -3.56 -11.60 -7.16
C GLY A 39 -3.66 -12.14 -5.73
N ARG A 40 -2.64 -11.91 -4.88
CA ARG A 40 -2.75 -12.21 -3.45
C ARG A 40 -3.91 -11.41 -2.86
N GLN A 41 -4.84 -12.10 -2.21
CA GLN A 41 -5.94 -11.44 -1.53
C GLN A 41 -5.44 -10.94 -0.16
N PRO A 42 -5.38 -9.63 0.08
CA PRO A 42 -5.05 -9.13 1.41
C PRO A 42 -6.19 -9.47 2.37
N ARG A 43 -5.83 -9.90 3.58
CA ARG A 43 -6.82 -10.09 4.66
C ARG A 43 -7.25 -8.73 5.20
N ALA A 44 -8.46 -8.64 5.76
CA ALA A 44 -9.00 -7.43 6.40
C ALA A 44 -7.99 -6.66 7.30
N PRO A 45 -7.21 -7.30 8.21
CA PRO A 45 -6.22 -6.58 9.03
C PRO A 45 -5.07 -5.96 8.21
N LEU A 46 -4.69 -6.58 7.10
CA LEU A 46 -3.66 -6.05 6.20
C LEU A 46 -4.19 -4.84 5.42
N ILE A 47 -5.45 -4.91 4.96
CA ILE A 47 -6.13 -3.79 4.31
C ILE A 47 -6.18 -2.59 5.26
N ALA A 48 -6.64 -2.77 6.48
CA ALA A 48 -6.74 -1.70 7.47
C ALA A 48 -5.38 -1.04 7.76
N ARG A 49 -4.30 -1.82 7.85
CA ARG A 49 -2.93 -1.30 8.00
C ARG A 49 -2.48 -0.45 6.81
N ILE A 50 -2.71 -0.95 5.59
CA ILE A 50 -2.36 -0.24 4.36
C ILE A 50 -3.14 1.07 4.27
N GLU A 51 -4.44 1.05 4.54
CA GLU A 51 -5.28 2.25 4.53
C GLU A 51 -4.83 3.26 5.58
N ALA A 52 -4.58 2.81 6.82
CA ALA A 52 -4.08 3.68 7.88
C ALA A 52 -2.71 4.29 7.53
N TYR A 53 -1.84 3.52 6.89
CA TYR A 53 -0.55 4.01 6.42
C TYR A 53 -0.71 5.10 5.34
N ILE A 54 -1.50 4.84 4.30
CA ILE A 54 -1.76 5.82 3.22
C ILE A 54 -2.37 7.09 3.80
N ALA A 55 -3.42 6.97 4.62
CA ALA A 55 -4.08 8.11 5.26
C ALA A 55 -3.16 8.90 6.21
N GLY A 56 -2.17 8.24 6.82
CA GLY A 56 -1.15 8.90 7.65
C GLY A 56 -0.09 9.64 6.83
N GLN A 57 0.27 9.12 5.66
CA GLN A 57 1.22 9.77 4.74
C GLN A 57 0.59 10.98 4.03
N GLU A 58 -0.68 10.90 3.61
CA GLU A 58 -1.43 12.02 3.01
C GLU A 58 -1.56 13.24 3.94
N ARG A 59 -1.35 13.08 5.25
CA ARG A 59 -1.39 14.16 6.24
C ARG A 59 -0.03 14.76 6.58
N SER A 60 1.06 14.19 6.07
CA SER A 60 2.43 14.63 6.38
C SER A 60 3.07 15.46 5.27
N GLU A 61 2.28 15.89 4.28
CA GLU A 61 2.70 16.77 3.17
C GLU A 61 1.98 18.12 3.23
#